data_AF-A0A382FX54-F1
#
_entry.id   AF-A0A382FX54-F1
#
_cell.length_a   1.000
_cell.length_b   1.000
_cell.length_c   1.000
_cell.angle_alpha   90.00
_cell.angle_beta   90.00
_cell.angle_gamma   90.00
#
_symmetry.space_group_name_H-M   'P 1'
#
loop_
_entity.id
_entity.type
_entity.pdbx_description
1 polymer ?
#
loop_
_entity_poly.entity_id
_entity_poly.type
_entity_poly.pdbx_seq_one_letter_code
_entity_poly.pdbx_strand_id
1 'polypeptide(L)'
;HHTQKYNVKGCHSCCNFWLADTIYKGEHKYTWQSKSASNVDPVVIGKIEDLKGKWTHIKLHVLWKKDGTGRFIIYKNKEVIADLKDIKTLADTCNSGYLKLGIYRHNTIGYWNSDWESLPDQTVYYDNIVFRKPKKDEKIKNK
;
A
#
# COMPACT_ATOMS: atom_id res chain seq x y z
N HIS A 1 -8.83 11.81 18.35
CA HIS A 1 -8.73 12.60 17.10
C HIS A 1 -7.26 12.91 16.85
N HIS A 2 -6.58 12.16 15.98
CA HIS A 2 -5.18 12.39 15.64
C HIS A 2 -5.08 13.11 14.29
N THR A 3 -5.42 14.39 14.27
CA THR A 3 -5.04 15.28 13.17
C THR A 3 -3.58 15.69 13.41
N GLN A 4 -2.63 14.84 13.01
CA GLN A 4 -1.28 15.35 12.80
C GLN A 4 -1.37 16.42 11.72
N LYS A 5 -1.23 17.70 12.13
CA LYS A 5 -1.00 18.79 11.21
C LYS A 5 0.25 18.43 10.43
N TYR A 6 0.05 18.10 9.16
CA TYR A 6 1.13 17.77 8.28
C TYR A 6 1.85 19.06 7.89
N ASN A 7 2.73 19.50 8.78
CA ASN A 7 3.34 20.84 8.75
C ASN A 7 4.40 21.01 7.64
N VAL A 8 4.58 20.04 6.75
CA VAL A 8 5.53 20.15 5.63
C VAL A 8 4.79 20.05 4.30
N LYS A 9 4.74 21.18 3.58
CA LYS A 9 4.15 21.32 2.25
C LYS A 9 4.73 20.22 1.33
N GLY A 10 3.85 19.48 0.65
CA GLY A 10 4.23 18.44 -0.33
C GLY A 10 4.32 17.01 0.21
N CYS A 11 4.29 16.78 1.52
CA CYS A 11 4.37 15.41 2.06
C CYS A 11 3.14 14.54 1.80
N HIS A 12 2.01 15.18 1.46
CA HIS A 12 0.72 14.53 1.23
C HIS A 12 0.74 13.63 0.01
N SER A 13 1.48 14.03 -1.03
CA SER A 13 1.44 13.33 -2.31
C SER A 13 2.54 12.28 -2.45
N CYS A 14 3.60 12.31 -1.65
CA CYS A 14 4.83 11.54 -1.90
C CYS A 14 5.08 10.33 -0.98
N CYS A 15 4.54 10.31 0.25
CA CYS A 15 4.81 9.25 1.25
C CYS A 15 3.60 8.34 1.52
N ASN A 16 2.81 8.08 0.49
CA ASN A 16 1.66 7.19 0.58
C ASN A 16 1.90 5.86 -0.13
N PHE A 17 1.23 4.85 0.38
CA PHE A 17 1.10 3.53 -0.20
C PHE A 17 -0.37 3.13 -0.10
N TRP A 18 -0.81 2.28 -1.02
CA TRP A 18 -2.22 1.93 -1.18
C TRP A 18 -2.37 0.52 -1.74
N LEU A 19 -3.58 -0.01 -1.62
CA LEU A 19 -4.01 -1.18 -2.37
C LEU A 19 -4.70 -0.71 -3.65
N ALA A 20 -4.41 -1.37 -4.75
CA ALA A 20 -4.95 -1.03 -6.06
C ALA A 20 -5.56 -2.26 -6.73
N ASP A 21 -6.67 -2.03 -7.42
CA ASP A 21 -7.13 -2.87 -8.52
C ASP A 21 -6.28 -2.49 -9.73
N THR A 22 -5.62 -3.46 -10.36
CA THR A 22 -4.75 -3.21 -11.51
C THR A 22 -4.73 -4.40 -12.45
N ILE A 23 -4.78 -4.13 -13.75
CA ILE A 23 -4.40 -5.10 -14.78
C ILE A 23 -2.87 -5.21 -14.79
N TYR A 24 -2.34 -6.28 -14.21
CA TYR A 24 -0.90 -6.50 -14.12
C TYR A 24 -0.52 -7.79 -14.85
N LYS A 25 0.27 -7.63 -15.92
CA LYS A 25 0.68 -8.70 -16.84
C LYS A 25 -0.51 -9.45 -17.44
N GLY A 26 -1.51 -8.71 -17.93
CA GLY A 26 -2.71 -9.24 -18.60
C GLY A 26 -3.80 -9.79 -17.66
N GLU A 27 -3.62 -9.74 -16.35
CA GLU A 27 -4.58 -10.29 -15.38
C GLU A 27 -5.05 -9.23 -14.37
N HIS A 28 -6.32 -9.27 -14.01
CA HIS A 28 -6.92 -8.41 -12.98
C HIS A 28 -6.49 -8.86 -11.58
N LYS A 29 -5.76 -8.00 -10.88
CA LYS A 29 -5.14 -8.31 -9.59
C LYS A 29 -5.35 -7.19 -8.59
N TYR A 30 -5.45 -7.57 -7.32
CA TYR A 30 -5.18 -6.64 -6.23
C TYR A 30 -3.66 -6.58 -6.00
N THR A 31 -3.14 -5.36 -5.93
CA THR A 31 -1.73 -5.07 -5.75
C THR A 31 -1.53 -4.08 -4.61
N TRP A 32 -0.35 -4.11 -4.00
CA TRP A 32 0.16 -3.03 -3.16
C TRP A 32 1.12 -2.18 -3.96
N GLN A 33 1.03 -0.86 -3.79
CA GLN A 33 1.86 0.13 -4.48
C GLN A 33 2.30 1.22 -3.49
N SER A 34 3.44 1.85 -3.79
CA SER A 34 3.99 2.94 -2.98
C SER A 34 4.52 4.05 -3.88
N LYS A 35 4.25 5.30 -3.49
CA LYS A 35 4.77 6.46 -4.22
C LYS A 35 6.26 6.69 -3.95
N SER A 36 6.74 6.43 -2.72
CA SER A 36 8.15 6.62 -2.36
C SER A 36 9.05 5.50 -2.90
N ALA A 37 8.53 4.28 -2.98
CA ALA A 37 9.23 3.14 -3.57
C ALA A 37 8.87 3.00 -5.06
N SER A 38 9.02 4.07 -5.82
CA SER A 38 8.54 4.17 -7.21
C SER A 38 9.29 3.28 -8.21
N ASN A 39 10.46 2.76 -7.81
CA ASN A 39 11.27 1.81 -8.58
C ASN A 39 10.90 0.34 -8.32
N VAL A 40 9.87 0.09 -7.50
CA VAL A 40 9.42 -1.26 -7.17
C VAL A 40 8.16 -1.58 -7.97
N ASP A 41 8.19 -2.73 -8.65
CA ASP A 41 7.01 -3.30 -9.30
C ASP A 41 5.86 -3.48 -8.30
N PRO A 42 4.59 -3.34 -8.73
CA PRO A 42 3.45 -3.60 -7.86
C PRO A 42 3.54 -4.99 -7.20
N VAL A 43 3.40 -5.03 -5.88
CA VAL A 43 3.40 -6.30 -5.15
C VAL A 43 2.02 -6.94 -5.30
N VAL A 44 1.96 -8.11 -5.92
CA VAL A 44 0.70 -8.84 -6.13
C VAL A 44 0.19 -9.41 -4.81
N ILE A 45 -1.01 -9.00 -4.41
CA ILE A 45 -1.75 -9.62 -3.29
C ILE A 45 -2.47 -10.89 -3.76
N GLY A 46 -3.05 -10.85 -4.96
CA GLY A 46 -3.69 -11.99 -5.60
C GLY A 46 -4.59 -11.58 -6.76
N LYS A 47 -5.09 -12.56 -7.51
CA LYS A 47 -6.15 -12.32 -8.51
C LYS A 47 -7.43 -11.91 -7.79
N ILE A 48 -8.19 -11.00 -8.39
CA ILE A 48 -9.42 -10.49 -7.76
C ILE A 48 -10.41 -11.62 -7.50
N GLU A 49 -10.62 -12.50 -8.50
CA GLU A 49 -11.57 -13.61 -8.37
C GLU A 49 -11.21 -14.61 -7.27
N ASP A 50 -9.92 -14.85 -7.03
CA ASP A 50 -9.48 -15.76 -5.97
C ASP A 50 -9.77 -15.20 -4.56
N LEU A 51 -9.78 -13.87 -4.44
CA LEU A 51 -9.94 -13.14 -3.18
C LEU A 51 -11.38 -12.70 -2.92
N LYS A 52 -12.20 -12.63 -3.96
CA LYS A 52 -13.60 -12.18 -3.89
C LYS A 52 -14.40 -13.03 -2.90
N GLY A 53 -15.16 -12.35 -2.03
CA GLY A 53 -15.98 -12.99 -1.01
C GLY A 53 -15.22 -13.64 0.15
N LYS A 54 -13.90 -13.45 0.25
CA LYS A 54 -13.05 -14.05 1.30
C LYS A 54 -12.35 -12.98 2.11
N TRP A 55 -12.29 -13.17 3.43
CA TRP A 55 -11.42 -12.37 4.27
C TRP A 55 -9.96 -12.66 3.97
N THR A 56 -9.20 -11.60 3.67
CA THR A 56 -7.76 -11.67 3.45
C THR A 56 -7.08 -10.75 4.44
N HIS A 57 -6.24 -11.31 5.31
CA HIS A 57 -5.53 -10.52 6.30
C HIS A 57 -4.24 -9.97 5.70
N ILE A 58 -4.13 -8.65 5.60
CA ILE A 58 -2.95 -7.93 5.12
C ILE A 58 -2.24 -7.26 6.29
N LYS A 59 -0.95 -7.54 6.45
CA LYS A 59 -0.08 -6.83 7.40
C LYS A 59 1.04 -6.14 6.64
N LEU A 60 1.27 -4.87 6.97
CA LEU A 60 2.34 -4.06 6.41
C LEU A 60 3.31 -3.70 7.52
N HIS A 61 4.55 -4.12 7.40
CA HIS A 61 5.61 -3.77 8.33
C HIS A 61 6.61 -2.86 7.63
N VAL A 62 6.75 -1.63 8.13
CA VAL A 62 7.52 -0.60 7.45
C VAL A 62 8.68 -0.12 8.31
N LEU A 63 9.87 -0.07 7.71
CA LEU A 63 11.00 0.70 8.19
C LEU A 63 11.06 2.02 7.41
N TRP A 64 10.72 3.11 8.08
CA TRP A 64 10.67 4.45 7.52
C TRP A 64 12.07 5.06 7.37
N LYS A 65 12.46 5.40 6.13
CA LYS A 65 13.76 5.95 5.77
C LYS A 65 13.64 6.90 4.58
N LYS A 66 14.38 8.00 4.63
CA LYS A 66 14.50 9.00 3.56
C LYS A 66 15.53 8.61 2.50
N ASP A 67 16.45 7.73 2.87
CA ASP A 67 17.46 7.14 2.00
C ASP A 67 17.04 5.75 1.53
N GLY A 68 17.88 5.11 0.73
CA GLY A 68 17.69 3.73 0.25
C GLY A 68 17.94 2.64 1.30
N THR A 69 17.80 2.92 2.60
CA THR A 69 17.98 1.90 3.67
C THR A 69 16.66 1.46 4.31
N GLY A 70 15.54 1.86 3.71
CA GLY A 70 14.20 1.51 4.17
C GLY A 70 13.78 0.11 3.75
N ARG A 71 12.62 -0.32 4.26
CA ARG A 71 12.10 -1.66 4.02
C ARG A 71 10.58 -1.73 4.14
N PHE A 72 9.94 -2.48 3.24
CA PHE A 72 8.54 -2.92 3.40
C PHE A 72 8.52 -4.45 3.48
N ILE A 73 7.90 -5.00 4.53
CA ILE A 73 7.56 -6.42 4.60
C ILE A 73 6.04 -6.53 4.53
N ILE A 74 5.56 -7.24 3.52
CA ILE A 74 4.14 -7.36 3.22
C ILE A 74 3.74 -8.81 3.46
N TYR A 75 2.69 -8.98 4.25
CA TYR A 75 2.16 -10.29 4.59
C TYR A 75 0.73 -10.42 4.08
N LYS A 76 0.42 -11.61 3.58
CA LYS A 76 -0.93 -12.06 3.27
C LYS A 76 -1.20 -13.33 4.08
N ASN A 77 -2.27 -13.33 4.87
CA ASN A 77 -2.67 -14.49 5.66
C ASN A 77 -1.52 -15.08 6.51
N LYS A 78 -0.74 -14.18 7.15
CA LYS A 78 0.45 -14.48 7.98
C LYS A 78 1.71 -14.91 7.22
N GLU A 79 1.63 -15.14 5.91
CA GLU A 79 2.78 -15.45 5.07
C GLU A 79 3.40 -14.20 4.48
N VAL A 80 4.73 -14.14 4.39
CA VAL A 80 5.44 -13.05 3.71
C VAL A 80 5.27 -13.22 2.21
N ILE A 81 4.69 -12.23 1.54
CA ILE A 81 4.55 -12.20 0.08
C ILE A 81 5.53 -11.24 -0.60
N ALA A 82 6.09 -10.29 0.16
CA ALA A 82 7.18 -9.45 -0.30
C ALA A 82 8.02 -8.96 0.87
N ASP A 83 9.33 -8.87 0.60
CA ASP A 83 10.33 -8.30 1.49
C ASP A 83 11.20 -7.34 0.67
N LEU A 84 10.75 -6.09 0.57
CA LEU A 84 11.36 -5.05 -0.25
C LEU A 84 12.42 -4.33 0.57
N LYS A 85 13.69 -4.67 0.34
CA LYS A 85 14.86 -4.09 1.00
C LYS A 85 15.51 -2.99 0.18
N ASP A 86 16.34 -2.18 0.84
CA ASP A 86 17.20 -1.17 0.23
C ASP A 86 16.44 -0.16 -0.64
N ILE A 87 15.28 0.26 -0.12
CA ILE A 87 14.37 1.18 -0.81
C ILE A 87 14.11 2.43 0.03
N LYS A 88 13.79 3.51 -0.68
CA LYS A 88 13.29 4.72 -0.08
C LYS A 88 11.82 4.54 0.31
N THR A 89 11.51 4.70 1.59
CA THR A 89 10.14 4.54 2.12
C THR A 89 9.49 5.87 2.54
N LEU A 90 10.28 6.94 2.62
CA LEU A 90 9.85 8.32 2.80
C LEU A 90 10.52 9.22 1.77
N ALA A 91 9.79 10.23 1.29
CA ALA A 91 10.39 11.37 0.58
C ALA A 91 11.22 12.24 1.53
N ASP A 92 12.18 12.99 1.00
CA ASP A 92 13.20 13.72 1.76
C ASP A 92 12.62 14.72 2.77
N THR A 93 11.52 15.35 2.39
CA THR A 93 10.85 16.37 3.19
C THR A 93 9.94 15.79 4.28
N CYS A 94 9.77 14.48 4.35
CA CYS A 94 8.71 13.86 5.14
C CYS A 94 9.21 13.07 6.33
N ASN A 95 8.51 13.19 7.45
CA ASN A 95 8.87 12.54 8.71
C ASN A 95 7.95 11.36 9.05
N SER A 96 6.92 11.13 8.24
CA SER A 96 5.97 10.02 8.36
C SER A 96 5.39 9.67 6.99
N GLY A 97 4.97 8.41 6.86
CA GLY A 97 4.19 7.91 5.73
C GLY A 97 2.80 7.48 6.21
N TYR A 98 1.87 7.30 5.28
CA TYR A 98 0.50 6.90 5.61
C TYR A 98 -0.07 5.91 4.59
N LEU A 99 -0.92 5.00 5.07
CA LEU A 99 -1.69 4.08 4.25
C LEU A 99 -2.94 4.80 3.77
N LYS A 100 -3.18 4.82 2.45
CA LYS A 100 -4.52 5.11 1.92
C LYS A 100 -5.32 3.82 1.99
N LEU A 101 -6.31 3.79 2.89
CA LEU A 101 -7.19 2.65 3.04
C LEU A 101 -8.33 2.76 2.03
N GLY A 102 -8.49 1.71 1.22
CA GLY A 102 -9.37 1.68 0.05
C GLY A 102 -8.71 0.89 -1.07
N ILE A 103 -9.51 0.43 -2.04
CA ILE A 103 -9.00 -0.15 -3.29
C ILE A 103 -9.02 0.97 -4.33
N TYR A 104 -7.83 1.41 -4.75
CA TYR A 104 -7.71 2.46 -5.76
C TYR A 104 -7.81 1.86 -7.16
N ARG A 105 -8.83 2.26 -7.93
CA ARG A 105 -9.11 1.70 -9.27
C ARG A 105 -8.58 2.52 -10.44
N HIS A 106 -7.81 3.59 -10.19
CA HIS A 106 -7.60 4.65 -11.19
C HIS A 106 -7.07 4.16 -12.55
N ASN A 107 -6.18 3.16 -12.55
CA ASN A 107 -5.59 2.60 -13.77
C ASN A 107 -6.51 1.58 -14.46
N THR A 108 -7.37 0.89 -13.71
CA THR A 108 -8.27 -0.13 -14.28
C THR A 108 -9.45 0.52 -15.00
N ILE A 109 -9.99 1.61 -14.45
CA ILE A 109 -11.16 2.28 -15.05
C ILE A 109 -10.77 3.35 -16.06
N GLY A 110 -9.51 3.81 -16.07
CA GLY A 110 -9.08 4.96 -16.88
C GLY A 110 -9.68 6.27 -16.35
N TYR A 111 -9.64 6.47 -15.03
CA TYR A 111 -10.37 7.50 -14.24
C TYR A 111 -10.66 8.81 -15.00
N TRP A 112 -9.65 9.41 -15.61
CA TRP A 112 -9.78 10.73 -16.25
C TRP A 112 -10.63 10.74 -17.53
N ASN A 113 -10.82 9.58 -18.15
CA ASN A 113 -11.48 9.40 -19.44
C ASN A 113 -12.66 8.43 -19.37
N SER A 114 -13.03 7.97 -18.16
CA SER A 114 -14.12 7.01 -17.96
C SER A 114 -15.48 7.70 -18.06
N ASP A 115 -16.46 7.00 -18.64
CA ASP A 115 -17.86 7.27 -18.35
C ASP A 115 -18.17 6.75 -16.95
N TRP A 116 -18.36 7.67 -16.01
CA TRP A 116 -18.53 7.37 -14.59
C TRP A 116 -19.81 6.59 -14.28
N GLU A 117 -20.87 6.85 -15.03
CA GLU A 117 -22.20 6.28 -14.79
C GLU A 117 -22.30 4.81 -15.21
N SER A 118 -21.43 4.35 -16.12
CA SER A 118 -21.38 2.95 -16.57
C SER A 118 -20.40 2.09 -15.79
N LEU A 119 -19.66 2.67 -14.83
CA LEU A 119 -18.72 1.89 -14.03
C LEU A 119 -19.47 0.96 -13.07
N PRO A 120 -19.07 -0.32 -12.99
CA PRO A 120 -19.70 -1.24 -12.07
C PRO A 120 -19.39 -0.84 -10.63
N ASP A 121 -20.44 -0.89 -9.79
CA ASP A 121 -20.33 -0.75 -8.36
C ASP A 121 -19.30 -1.73 -7.80
N GLN A 122 -18.46 -1.21 -6.89
CA GLN A 122 -17.52 -2.03 -6.13
C GLN A 122 -17.79 -1.84 -4.65
N THR A 123 -18.19 -2.92 -4.00
CA THR A 123 -18.29 -2.97 -2.54
C THR A 123 -17.08 -3.70 -1.97
N VAL A 124 -16.39 -3.07 -1.02
CA VAL A 124 -15.26 -3.65 -0.30
C VAL A 124 -15.48 -3.47 1.19
N TYR A 125 -15.35 -4.55 1.94
CA TYR A 125 -15.47 -4.54 3.39
C TYR A 125 -14.08 -4.54 4.03
N TYR A 126 -13.92 -3.73 5.06
CA TYR A 126 -12.72 -3.67 5.87
C TYR A 126 -13.09 -3.89 7.33
N ASP A 127 -12.28 -4.67 8.02
CA ASP A 127 -12.45 -4.90 9.46
C ASP A 127 -11.06 -5.08 10.10
N ASN A 128 -11.00 -4.95 11.42
CA ASN A 128 -9.80 -5.15 12.24
C ASN A 128 -8.60 -4.30 11.78
N ILE A 129 -8.84 -3.04 11.42
CA ILE A 129 -7.79 -2.09 11.02
C ILE A 129 -7.04 -1.63 12.25
N VAL A 130 -5.78 -2.08 12.40
CA VAL A 130 -4.94 -1.75 13.55
C VAL A 130 -3.64 -1.10 13.10
N PHE A 131 -3.36 0.10 13.61
CA PHE A 131 -2.06 0.75 13.48
C PHE A 131 -1.33 0.75 14.83
N ARG A 132 -0.09 0.26 14.85
CA ARG A 132 0.73 0.25 16.06
C ARG A 132 2.22 0.26 15.74
N LYS A 133 3.02 0.64 16.75
CA LYS A 133 4.46 0.43 16.72
C LYS A 133 4.81 -1.06 16.88
N PRO A 134 5.89 -1.55 16.25
CA PRO A 134 6.34 -2.92 16.44
C PRO A 134 6.86 -3.15 17.87
N LYS A 135 6.66 -4.37 18.39
CA LYS A 135 7.28 -4.84 19.63
C LYS A 135 8.78 -5.05 19.43
N LYS A 136 9.53 -5.24 20.53
CA LYS A 136 11.01 -5.37 20.50
C LYS A 136 11.50 -6.49 19.59
N ASP A 137 10.82 -7.64 19.65
CA ASP A 137 11.04 -8.85 18.86
C ASP A 137 10.62 -8.70 17.40
N GLU A 138 9.63 -7.84 17.13
CA GLU A 138 9.15 -7.58 15.77
C GLU A 138 10.04 -6.59 14.99
N LYS A 139 10.83 -5.76 15.68
CA LYS A 139 11.64 -4.72 15.02
C LYS A 139 12.44 -5.28 13.84
N ILE A 140 12.31 -4.62 12.69
CA ILE A 140 13.12 -4.88 11.51
C ILE A 140 14.59 -4.64 11.88
N LYS A 141 15.40 -5.70 11.81
CA LYS A 141 16.86 -5.61 11.92
C LYS A 141 17.41 -5.38 10.51
N ASN A 142 18.28 -4.39 10.34
CA ASN A 142 19.04 -4.24 9.11
C ASN A 142 20.00 -5.43 9.02
N LYS A 143 19.70 -6.34 8.10
CA LYS A 143 20.52 -7.48 7.70
C LYS A 143 20.52 -7.55 6.19
#